data_AF-A0A8T3Q1K9-F1
#
_entry.id   AF-A0A8T3Q1K9-F1
#
_cell.length_a   1.000
_cell.length_b   1.000
_cell.length_c   1.000
_cell.angle_alpha   90.00
_cell.angle_beta   90.00
_cell.angle_gamma   90.00
#
_symmetry.space_group_name_H-M   'P 1'
#
loop_
_entity.id
_entity.type
_entity.pdbx_description
1 polymer ?
#
loop_
_entity_poly.entity_id
_entity_poly.type
_entity_poly.pdbx_seq_one_letter_code
_entity_poly.pdbx_strand_id
1 'polypeptide(L)'
;MFTTLRLVVGTCAALLLVAGVGVIVFGGLPGLSGLWLVATGAVGLVAVVLERSRYLSEDAERRGQDPGIAGIDGDPLDPRFRPTDERFVDPTTRRAVRVWVDPASGERRYRPDE
;
A
#
# COMPACT_ATOMS: atom_id res chain seq x y z
N MET A 1 6.23 -9.62 4.83
CA MET A 1 6.52 -9.24 6.24
C MET A 1 5.86 -7.91 6.63
N PHE A 2 5.51 -7.04 5.67
CA PHE A 2 4.91 -5.72 5.93
C PHE A 2 3.41 -5.71 6.28
N THR A 3 2.62 -6.68 5.80
CA THR A 3 1.16 -6.72 6.03
C THR A 3 0.78 -6.80 7.52
N THR A 4 1.44 -7.67 8.28
CA THR A 4 1.15 -7.87 9.70
C THR A 4 1.51 -6.63 10.52
N LEU A 5 2.67 -6.01 10.22
CA LEU A 5 3.09 -4.76 10.84
C LEU A 5 2.09 -3.64 10.54
N ARG A 6 1.62 -3.52 9.30
CA ARG A 6 0.64 -2.52 8.89
C ARG A 6 -0.70 -2.70 9.61
N LEU A 7 -1.15 -3.95 9.80
CA LEU A 7 -2.36 -4.25 10.56
C LEU A 7 -2.21 -3.87 12.03
N VAL A 8 -1.06 -4.18 12.65
CA VAL A 8 -0.79 -3.80 14.05
C VAL A 8 -0.73 -2.28 14.20
N VAL A 9 0.03 -1.58 13.35
CA VAL A 9 0.15 -0.12 13.39
C VAL A 9 -1.20 0.54 13.12
N GLY A 10 -1.96 0.09 12.12
CA GLY A 10 -3.29 0.62 11.82
C GLY A 10 -4.29 0.40 12.95
N THR A 11 -4.26 -0.78 13.59
CA THR A 11 -5.11 -1.07 14.75
C THR A 11 -4.75 -0.19 15.94
N CYS A 12 -3.47 -0.09 16.28
CA CYS A 12 -3.01 0.80 17.35
C CYS A 12 -3.38 2.26 17.09
N ALA A 13 -3.19 2.74 15.86
CA ALA A 13 -3.53 4.11 15.48
C ALA A 13 -5.05 4.39 15.61
N ALA A 14 -5.89 3.45 15.18
CA ALA A 14 -7.34 3.55 15.34
C ALA A 14 -7.74 3.58 16.83
N LEU A 15 -7.15 2.69 17.65
CA LEU A 15 -7.42 2.65 19.08
C LEU A 15 -7.01 3.94 19.79
N LEU A 16 -5.85 4.51 19.45
CA LEU A 16 -5.40 5.79 19.99
C LEU A 16 -6.35 6.94 19.63
N LEU A 17 -6.88 6.94 18.41
CA LEU A 17 -7.82 7.95 17.95
C LEU A 17 -9.14 7.86 18.72
N VAL A 18 -9.70 6.66 18.84
CA VAL A 18 -10.93 6.41 19.63
C VAL A 18 -10.71 6.76 21.11
N ALA A 19 -9.58 6.37 21.70
CA ALA A 19 -9.24 6.69 23.08
C ALA A 19 -9.09 8.20 23.29
N GLY A 20 -8.43 8.92 22.37
CA GLY A 20 -8.28 10.37 22.42
C GLY A 20 -9.61 11.10 22.34
N VAL A 21 -10.50 10.67 21.45
CA VAL A 21 -11.87 11.19 21.37
C VAL A 21 -12.62 10.92 22.68
N GLY A 22 -12.50 9.71 23.25
CA GLY A 22 -13.07 9.38 24.54
C GLY A 22 -12.58 10.31 25.67
N VAL A 23 -11.28 10.59 25.74
CA VAL A 23 -10.72 11.53 26.73
C VAL A 23 -11.28 12.94 26.55
N ILE A 24 -11.46 13.42 25.31
CA ILE A 24 -12.04 14.74 25.05
C ILE A 24 -13.50 14.79 25.49
N VAL A 25 -14.28 13.77 25.15
CA VAL A 25 -15.73 13.72 25.41
C VAL A 25 -16.04 13.54 26.89
N PHE A 26 -15.29 12.66 27.58
CA PHE A 26 -15.59 12.27 28.96
C PHE A 26 -14.69 12.94 30.01
N GLY A 27 -13.62 13.64 29.61
CA GLY A 27 -12.58 14.11 30.53
C GLY A 27 -12.81 15.49 31.17
N GLY A 28 -13.82 16.26 30.76
CA GLY A 28 -14.06 17.61 31.29
C GLY A 28 -12.91 18.59 30.95
N LEU A 29 -12.60 19.53 31.86
CA LEU A 29 -11.53 20.55 31.66
C LEU A 29 -10.15 19.98 31.25
N PRO A 30 -9.64 18.87 31.82
CA PRO A 30 -8.39 18.25 31.36
C PRO A 30 -8.53 17.43 30.06
N GLY A 31 -9.74 17.29 29.51
CA GLY A 31 -10.03 16.52 28.29
C GLY A 31 -9.27 17.00 27.04
N LEU A 32 -8.80 18.26 27.03
CA LEU A 32 -7.95 18.80 25.96
C LEU A 32 -6.64 18.00 25.77
N SER A 33 -6.16 17.31 26.81
CA SER A 33 -5.01 16.41 26.69
C SER A 33 -5.25 15.27 25.68
N GLY A 34 -6.50 14.89 25.43
CA GLY A 34 -6.89 13.91 24.43
C GLY A 34 -6.58 14.33 22.98
N LEU A 35 -6.34 15.62 22.72
CA LEU A 35 -5.91 16.09 21.39
C LEU A 35 -4.60 15.45 20.93
N TRP A 36 -3.67 15.19 21.86
CA TRP A 36 -2.41 14.52 21.54
C TRP A 36 -2.64 13.08 21.09
N LEU A 37 -3.52 12.34 21.76
CA LEU A 37 -3.89 10.98 21.38
C LEU A 37 -4.56 10.95 19.99
N VAL A 38 -5.48 11.89 19.73
CA VAL A 38 -6.13 12.02 18.42
C VAL A 38 -5.11 12.34 17.35
N ALA A 39 -4.21 13.30 17.58
CA ALA A 39 -3.18 13.69 16.63
C ALA A 39 -2.24 12.51 16.30
N THR A 40 -1.75 11.80 17.31
CA THR A 40 -0.88 10.63 17.10
C THR A 40 -1.60 9.50 16.36
N GLY A 41 -2.86 9.21 16.72
CA GLY A 41 -3.68 8.23 16.00
C GLY A 41 -3.92 8.62 14.54
N ALA A 42 -4.22 9.89 14.28
CA ALA A 42 -4.43 10.40 12.92
C ALA A 42 -3.16 10.30 12.07
N VAL A 43 -1.99 10.69 12.61
CA VAL A 43 -0.70 10.55 11.92
C VAL A 43 -0.40 9.09 11.60
N GLY A 44 -0.64 8.17 12.54
CA GLY A 44 -0.45 6.74 12.31
C GLY A 44 -1.35 6.18 11.20
N LEU A 45 -2.62 6.58 11.16
CA LEU A 45 -3.55 6.20 10.09
C LEU A 45 -3.11 6.77 8.73
N VAL A 46 -2.71 8.04 8.67
CA VAL A 46 -2.20 8.66 7.46
C VAL A 46 -0.95 7.93 6.97
N ALA A 47 -0.01 7.58 7.85
CA ALA A 47 1.17 6.82 7.50
C ALA A 47 0.82 5.45 6.88
N VAL A 48 -0.15 4.74 7.46
CA VAL A 48 -0.63 3.45 6.92
C VAL A 48 -1.30 3.61 5.55
N VAL A 49 -2.05 4.69 5.34
CA VAL A 49 -2.66 5.00 4.05
C VAL A 49 -1.60 5.36 3.01
N LEU A 50 -0.60 6.18 3.37
CA LEU A 50 0.51 6.52 2.48
C LEU A 50 1.39 5.30 2.16
N GLU A 51 1.61 4.42 3.12
CA GLU A 51 2.29 3.14 2.86
C GLU A 51 1.46 2.31 1.88
N ARG A 52 0.13 2.27 2.03
CA ARG A 52 -0.75 1.60 1.07
C ARG A 52 -0.65 2.21 -0.33
N SER A 53 -0.70 3.53 -0.46
CA SER A 53 -0.69 4.21 -1.77
C SER A 53 0.68 4.15 -2.43
N ARG A 54 1.78 4.21 -1.66
CA ARG A 54 3.14 4.05 -2.21
C ARG A 54 3.37 2.68 -2.84
N TYR A 55 2.66 1.66 -2.36
CA TYR A 55 2.67 0.31 -2.94
C TYR A 55 1.67 0.11 -4.08
N LEU A 56 0.77 1.07 -4.36
CA LEU A 56 0.07 1.12 -5.64
C LEU A 56 1.04 1.74 -6.67
N SER A 57 1.39 0.99 -7.71
CA SER A 57 2.08 1.55 -8.87
C SER A 57 1.21 2.67 -9.48
N GLU A 58 1.80 3.85 -9.73
CA GLU A 58 1.12 5.05 -10.26
C GLU A 58 0.27 4.77 -11.52
N ASP A 59 0.59 3.71 -12.28
CA ASP A 59 -0.16 3.25 -13.46
C ASP A 59 -1.51 2.57 -13.13
N ALA A 60 -1.64 1.88 -11.99
CA ALA A 60 -2.88 1.21 -11.58
C ALA A 60 -3.93 2.23 -11.12
N GLU A 61 -3.48 3.30 -10.46
CA GLU A 61 -4.33 4.40 -9.98
C GLU A 61 -4.77 5.32 -11.13
N ARG A 62 -3.91 5.53 -12.15
CA ARG A 62 -4.27 6.28 -13.36
C ARG A 62 -5.35 5.59 -14.21
N ARG A 63 -5.49 4.26 -14.13
CA ARG A 63 -6.44 3.47 -14.94
C ARG A 63 -7.71 3.04 -14.19
N GLY A 64 -7.84 3.37 -12.89
CA GLY A 64 -9.01 3.00 -12.09
C GLY A 64 -9.23 1.49 -11.98
N GLN A 65 -8.16 0.69 -12.10
CA GLN A 65 -8.24 -0.77 -12.02
C GLN A 65 -8.32 -1.22 -10.56
N ASP A 66 -9.10 -2.29 -10.32
CA ASP A 66 -9.27 -2.97 -9.04
C ASP A 66 -7.90 -3.29 -8.40
N PRO A 67 -7.80 -3.40 -7.06
CA PRO A 67 -6.53 -3.64 -6.36
C PRO A 67 -6.08 -5.09 -6.58
N GLY A 68 -5.64 -5.39 -7.80
CA GLY A 68 -4.87 -6.56 -8.15
C GLY A 68 -3.46 -6.47 -7.57
N ILE A 69 -2.71 -7.57 -7.70
CA ILE A 69 -1.31 -7.64 -7.29
C ILE A 69 -0.56 -6.51 -7.99
N ALA A 70 0.07 -5.60 -7.23
CA ALA A 70 0.77 -4.44 -7.77
C ALA A 70 1.73 -4.87 -8.89
N GLY A 71 1.51 -4.34 -10.10
CA GLY A 71 2.33 -4.60 -11.27
C GLY A 71 2.05 -5.91 -12.04
N ILE A 72 1.12 -6.76 -11.60
CA ILE A 72 0.68 -7.94 -12.34
C ILE A 72 -0.64 -7.59 -13.05
N ASP A 73 -0.53 -7.05 -14.26
CA ASP A 73 -1.69 -6.87 -15.12
C ASP A 73 -2.31 -8.26 -15.39
N GLY A 74 -3.60 -8.47 -15.11
CA GLY A 74 -4.32 -9.69 -15.48
C GLY A 74 -4.70 -9.76 -16.96
N ASP A 75 -4.61 -8.64 -17.67
CA ASP A 75 -4.92 -8.52 -19.09
C ASP A 75 -3.94 -9.31 -19.97
N PRO A 76 -4.27 -9.64 -21.23
CA PRO A 76 -3.28 -10.14 -22.18
C PRO A 76 -2.12 -9.17 -22.28
N LEU A 77 -0.89 -9.65 -22.14
CA LEU A 77 0.29 -8.81 -22.31
C LEU A 77 0.35 -8.35 -23.77
N ASP A 78 0.45 -7.04 -23.99
CA ASP A 78 0.55 -6.46 -25.33
C ASP A 78 1.76 -7.09 -26.07
N PRO A 79 1.60 -7.56 -27.33
CA PRO A 79 2.65 -8.22 -28.10
C PRO A 79 3.96 -7.43 -28.26
N ARG A 80 3.94 -6.09 -28.04
CA ARG A 80 5.16 -5.27 -28.08
C ARG A 80 6.15 -5.59 -26.97
N PHE A 81 5.68 -6.12 -25.85
CA PHE A 81 6.54 -6.50 -24.73
C PHE A 81 7.27 -7.81 -25.03
N ARG A 82 8.57 -7.82 -24.76
CA ARG A 82 9.43 -9.00 -24.86
C ARG A 82 9.90 -9.45 -23.48
N PRO A 83 10.00 -10.76 -23.23
CA PRO A 83 10.48 -11.25 -21.94
C PRO A 83 11.97 -10.96 -21.80
N THR A 84 12.41 -10.61 -20.60
CA THR A 84 13.83 -10.55 -20.26
C THR A 84 14.20 -11.72 -19.35
N ASP A 85 15.51 -11.92 -19.14
CA ASP A 85 16.01 -12.91 -18.17
C ASP A 85 15.95 -12.41 -16.73
N GLU A 86 15.53 -11.16 -16.50
CA GLU A 86 15.41 -10.59 -15.16
C GLU A 86 14.19 -11.17 -14.44
N ARG A 87 14.46 -11.81 -13.29
CA ARG A 87 13.46 -12.41 -12.42
C ARG A 87 13.60 -11.88 -11.00
N PHE A 88 12.46 -11.64 -10.36
CA PHE A 88 12.38 -11.13 -9.01
C PHE A 88 11.34 -11.93 -8.23
N VAL A 89 11.46 -11.95 -6.91
CA VAL A 89 10.38 -12.45 -6.03
C VAL A 89 9.66 -11.22 -5.51
N ASP A 90 8.38 -11.09 -5.81
CA ASP A 90 7.58 -10.00 -5.26
C ASP A 90 7.50 -10.17 -3.72
N PRO A 91 8.02 -9.21 -2.93
CA PRO A 91 8.00 -9.31 -1.46
C PRO A 91 6.59 -9.29 -0.87
N THR A 92 5.61 -8.85 -1.65
CA THR A 92 4.19 -8.75 -1.27
C THR A 92 3.49 -10.09 -1.40
N THR A 93 3.57 -10.72 -2.58
CA THR A 93 2.88 -11.99 -2.87
C THR A 93 3.74 -13.24 -2.70
N ARG A 94 5.07 -13.06 -2.58
CA ARG A 94 6.08 -14.13 -2.62
C ARG A 94 6.02 -15.00 -3.88
N ARG A 95 5.49 -14.46 -4.97
CA ARG A 95 5.50 -15.10 -6.28
C ARG A 95 6.73 -14.67 -7.07
N ALA A 96 7.27 -15.60 -7.85
CA ALA A 96 8.28 -15.26 -8.84
C ALA A 96 7.61 -14.44 -9.96
N VAL A 97 8.26 -13.35 -10.32
CA VAL A 97 7.85 -12.49 -11.43
C VAL A 97 9.02 -12.30 -12.40
N ARG A 98 8.71 -12.28 -13.69
CA ARG A 98 9.64 -11.95 -14.77
C ARG A 98 9.36 -10.54 -15.28
N VAL A 99 10.43 -9.84 -15.64
CA VAL A 99 10.32 -8.54 -16.29
C VAL A 99 10.10 -8.71 -17.78
N TRP A 100 9.20 -7.90 -18.31
CA TRP A 100 8.94 -7.74 -19.72
C TRP A 100 9.21 -6.30 -20.12
N VAL A 101 9.84 -6.07 -21.26
CA VAL A 101 10.22 -4.74 -21.72
C VAL A 101 9.72 -4.49 -23.14
N ASP A 102 9.21 -3.29 -23.39
CA ASP A 102 9.02 -2.78 -24.73
C ASP A 102 10.35 -2.18 -25.22
N PRO A 103 11.01 -2.77 -26.23
CA PRO A 103 12.30 -2.29 -26.71
C PRO A 103 12.23 -0.92 -27.41
N ALA A 104 11.05 -0.49 -27.85
CA ALA A 104 10.88 0.80 -28.52
C ALA A 104 10.76 1.97 -27.53
N SER A 105 10.05 1.76 -26.41
CA SER A 105 9.78 2.79 -25.41
C SER A 105 10.59 2.65 -24.12
N GLY A 106 11.12 1.46 -23.83
CA GLY A 106 11.73 1.12 -22.55
C GLY A 106 10.73 0.88 -21.42
N GLU A 107 9.41 0.88 -21.70
CA GLU A 107 8.37 0.56 -20.73
C GLU A 107 8.59 -0.85 -20.16
N ARG A 108 8.50 -1.00 -18.84
CA ARG A 108 8.71 -2.28 -18.13
C ARG A 108 7.42 -2.74 -17.47
N ARG A 109 7.11 -4.03 -17.60
CA ARG A 109 5.97 -4.69 -16.95
C ARG A 109 6.43 -5.96 -16.23
N TYR A 110 5.70 -6.34 -15.20
CA TYR A 110 6.02 -7.49 -14.36
C TYR A 110 4.93 -8.55 -14.52
N ARG A 111 5.30 -9.81 -14.71
CA ARG A 111 4.34 -10.92 -14.84
C ARG A 111 4.78 -12.11 -13.99
N PRO A 112 3.84 -12.92 -13.46
CA PRO A 112 4.17 -14.20 -12.85
C PRO A 112 5.08 -15.01 -13.77
N ASP A 113 6.15 -15.58 -13.21
CA ASP A 113 6.95 -16.60 -13.90
C ASP A 113 6.16 -17.92 -13.79
N GLU A 114 5.59 -18.39 -14.90
CA GLU A 114 4.89 -19.70 -14.98
C GLU A 114 5.84 -20.88 -14.75
#